data_AF-A0A956UBY2-F1
#
_entry.id   AF-A0A956UBY2-F1
#
_cell.length_a   1.000
_cell.length_b   1.000
_cell.length_c   1.000
_cell.angle_alpha   90.00
_cell.angle_beta   90.00
_cell.angle_gamma   90.00
#
_symmetry.space_group_name_H-M   'P 1'
#
loop_
_entity.id
_entity.type
_entity.pdbx_description
1 polymer ?
#
loop_
_entity_poly.entity_id
_entity_poly.type
_entity_poly.pdbx_seq_one_letter_code
_entity_poly.pdbx_strand_id
1 'polypeptide(L)'
;MPLVLVVMAAGLVLAGYTFSVIWRVSLAERDLFGKSTLIPMVAQQSFEDGPVCADTFGSKSFWFERHGKRILVWKDKINCFQHCYGSALAAYELGEGPATWLFNANEYMDYIRDSNGIKENNILDRKKDLAHNIVGRKIGLSAKAHGLSGEAADAYMRTEILLSMDHGREVYLSYLDPRVRNLGSEASLGCPGLPERNLFDLAITGRHHYSRLQAKSRAGFRNLHTKHAEHYRNLRLRVKSVVGTSIQKGIHKSIHKLKQVQSI
;
A
#
# COMPACT_ATOMS: atom_id res chain seq x y z
N MET A 1 12.90 30.82 -3.74
CA MET A 1 13.45 29.90 -4.77
C MET A 1 14.55 28.94 -4.30
N PRO A 2 15.53 29.30 -3.45
CA PRO A 2 16.64 28.36 -3.14
C PRO A 2 16.18 27.13 -2.33
N LEU A 3 15.21 27.27 -1.44
CA LEU A 3 14.71 26.16 -0.61
C LEU A 3 14.07 25.04 -1.45
N VAL A 4 13.30 25.38 -2.49
CA VAL A 4 12.64 24.38 -3.35
C VAL A 4 13.67 23.56 -4.11
N LEU A 5 14.72 24.21 -4.64
CA LEU A 5 15.80 23.53 -5.34
C LEU A 5 16.60 22.62 -4.41
N VAL A 6 16.89 23.06 -3.18
CA VAL A 6 17.57 22.23 -2.17
C VAL A 6 16.74 21.00 -1.80
N VAL A 7 15.44 21.16 -1.58
CA VAL A 7 14.52 20.05 -1.27
C VAL A 7 14.44 19.07 -2.44
N MET A 8 14.33 19.56 -3.67
CA MET A 8 14.31 18.70 -4.86
C MET A 8 15.62 17.95 -5.04
N ALA A 9 16.76 18.61 -4.87
CA ALA A 9 18.07 17.98 -4.98
C ALA A 9 18.26 16.91 -3.91
N ALA A 10 17.90 17.18 -2.65
CA ALA A 10 17.93 16.19 -1.58
C ALA A 10 17.02 14.99 -1.89
N GLY A 11 15.83 15.24 -2.41
CA GLY A 11 14.90 14.20 -2.84
C GLY A 11 15.47 13.31 -3.96
N LEU A 12 16.13 13.91 -4.95
CA LEU A 12 16.78 13.17 -6.04
C LEU A 12 17.95 12.33 -5.55
N VAL A 13 18.77 12.86 -4.65
CA VAL A 13 19.89 12.11 -4.04
C VAL A 13 19.36 10.93 -3.23
N LEU A 14 18.33 11.13 -2.41
CA LEU A 14 17.70 10.05 -1.65
C LEU A 14 17.08 8.99 -2.57
N ALA A 15 16.36 9.41 -3.61
CA ALA A 15 15.77 8.49 -4.58
C ALA A 15 16.84 7.67 -5.32
N GLY A 16 17.93 8.33 -5.74
CA GLY A 16 19.07 7.68 -6.38
C GLY A 16 19.75 6.67 -5.43
N TYR A 17 19.90 7.04 -4.16
CA TYR A 17 20.45 6.15 -3.14
C TYR A 17 19.55 4.92 -2.91
N THR A 18 18.25 5.13 -2.68
CA THR A 18 17.28 4.03 -2.51
C THR A 18 17.27 3.11 -3.72
N PHE A 19 17.30 3.67 -4.93
CA PHE A 19 17.41 2.89 -6.15
C PHE A 19 18.71 2.06 -6.19
N SER A 20 19.84 2.62 -5.75
CA SER A 20 21.11 1.88 -5.67
C SER A 20 21.05 0.69 -4.71
N VAL A 21 20.32 0.83 -3.59
CA VAL A 21 20.09 -0.27 -2.64
C VAL A 21 19.23 -1.35 -3.30
N ILE A 22 18.08 -0.98 -3.86
CA ILE A 22 17.17 -1.91 -4.56
C ILE A 22 17.92 -2.65 -5.68
N TRP A 23 18.75 -1.95 -6.44
CA TRP A 23 19.56 -2.54 -7.52
C TRP A 23 20.55 -3.59 -7.00
N ARG A 24 21.33 -3.25 -5.97
CA ARG A 24 22.32 -4.17 -5.38
C ARG A 24 21.66 -5.39 -4.72
N VAL A 25 20.57 -5.18 -4.01
CA VAL A 25 19.75 -6.26 -3.44
C VAL A 25 19.23 -7.17 -4.55
N SER A 26 18.72 -6.61 -5.65
CA SER A 26 18.24 -7.39 -6.80
C SER A 26 19.35 -8.24 -7.45
N LEU A 27 20.57 -7.70 -7.58
CA LEU A 27 21.72 -8.45 -8.09
C LEU A 27 22.11 -9.60 -7.16
N ALA A 28 22.13 -9.34 -5.85
CA ALA A 28 22.46 -10.34 -4.84
C ALA A 28 21.38 -11.45 -4.77
N GLU A 29 20.09 -11.09 -4.85
CA GLU A 29 19.00 -12.06 -4.92
C GLU A 29 19.15 -13.00 -6.11
N ARG A 30 19.43 -12.45 -7.29
CA ARG A 30 19.64 -13.24 -8.50
C ARG A 30 20.80 -14.22 -8.34
N ASP A 31 21.91 -13.78 -7.76
CA ASP A 31 23.09 -14.63 -7.56
C ASP A 31 22.85 -15.71 -6.48
N LEU A 32 22.18 -15.38 -5.38
CA LEU A 32 21.97 -16.30 -4.26
C LEU A 32 20.79 -17.25 -4.46
N PHE A 33 19.72 -16.78 -5.11
CA PHE A 33 18.44 -17.46 -5.20
C PHE A 33 17.98 -17.72 -6.64
N GLY A 34 18.77 -17.33 -7.64
CA GLY A 34 18.46 -17.56 -9.06
C GLY A 34 17.44 -16.59 -9.66
N LYS A 35 16.80 -15.75 -8.82
CA LYS A 35 15.82 -14.76 -9.25
C LYS A 35 15.84 -13.52 -8.36
N SER A 36 15.44 -12.40 -8.95
CA SER A 36 15.13 -11.16 -8.23
C SER A 36 13.63 -10.92 -8.24
N THR A 37 13.08 -10.54 -7.08
CA THR A 37 11.66 -10.20 -6.91
C THR A 37 11.40 -8.70 -6.80
N LEU A 38 12.45 -7.88 -6.61
CA LEU A 38 12.36 -6.41 -6.68
C LEU A 38 12.45 -5.90 -8.12
N ILE A 39 13.53 -6.22 -8.82
CA ILE A 39 13.73 -5.86 -10.23
C ILE A 39 13.84 -7.15 -11.06
N PRO A 40 12.89 -7.46 -11.94
CA PRO A 40 12.96 -8.63 -12.80
C PRO A 40 14.05 -8.44 -13.86
N MET A 41 15.22 -9.05 -13.66
CA MET A 41 16.36 -8.94 -14.58
C MET A 41 16.39 -10.03 -15.67
N VAL A 42 15.62 -11.11 -15.49
CA VAL A 42 15.51 -12.26 -16.40
C VAL A 42 14.06 -12.74 -16.35
N ALA A 43 13.59 -13.46 -17.38
CA ALA A 43 12.31 -14.16 -17.35
C ALA A 43 12.18 -14.99 -16.06
N GLN A 44 11.18 -14.67 -15.24
CA GLN A 44 11.03 -15.26 -13.91
C GLN A 44 10.66 -16.74 -14.03
N GLN A 45 11.48 -17.62 -13.45
CA GLN A 45 11.03 -18.96 -13.09
C GLN A 45 9.84 -18.84 -12.13
N SER A 46 8.76 -19.57 -12.43
CA SER A 46 7.60 -19.67 -11.56
C SER A 46 7.98 -20.36 -10.24
N PHE A 47 7.28 -20.05 -9.17
CA PHE A 47 7.46 -20.73 -7.88
C PHE A 47 6.67 -22.06 -7.87
N GLU A 48 6.84 -22.92 -8.86
CA GLU A 48 5.99 -24.12 -9.01
C GLU A 48 6.78 -25.44 -9.15
N ASP A 49 8.11 -25.38 -9.17
CA ASP A 49 8.97 -26.54 -9.44
C ASP A 49 9.53 -27.21 -8.17
N GLY A 50 9.18 -26.69 -6.98
CA GLY A 50 9.71 -27.13 -5.69
C GLY A 50 8.63 -27.71 -4.75
N PRO A 51 9.03 -28.49 -3.73
CA PRO A 51 8.11 -29.02 -2.74
C PRO A 51 7.53 -27.91 -1.85
N VAL A 52 6.25 -28.04 -1.54
CA VAL A 52 5.62 -27.32 -0.44
C VAL A 52 5.80 -28.17 0.82
N CYS A 53 6.58 -27.69 1.79
CA CYS A 53 6.89 -28.42 3.01
C CYS A 53 6.83 -27.52 4.26
N ALA A 54 7.08 -28.10 5.43
CA ALA A 54 7.09 -27.36 6.69
C ALA A 54 8.08 -26.17 6.65
N ASP A 55 9.25 -26.35 6.04
CA ASP A 55 10.28 -25.31 5.93
C ASP A 55 9.83 -24.12 5.06
N THR A 56 8.95 -24.35 4.08
CA THR A 56 8.39 -23.29 3.24
C THR A 56 7.14 -22.65 3.83
N PHE A 57 6.68 -23.12 4.99
CA PHE A 57 5.43 -22.68 5.63
C PHE A 57 4.22 -22.76 4.71
N GLY A 58 4.16 -23.80 3.86
CA GLY A 58 3.07 -23.94 2.88
C GLY A 58 3.23 -23.06 1.63
N SER A 59 4.31 -22.30 1.52
CA SER A 59 4.57 -21.44 0.37
C SER A 59 5.05 -22.25 -0.84
N LYS A 60 4.56 -21.83 -2.00
CA LYS A 60 5.07 -22.18 -3.32
C LYS A 60 6.57 -21.91 -3.42
N SER A 61 7.31 -22.86 -3.98
CA SER A 61 8.77 -22.87 -3.98
C SER A 61 9.33 -23.40 -5.30
N PHE A 62 10.64 -23.28 -5.48
CA PHE A 62 11.37 -23.88 -6.59
C PHE A 62 12.78 -24.29 -6.14
N TRP A 63 13.41 -25.14 -6.94
CA TRP A 63 14.81 -25.53 -6.75
C TRP A 63 15.72 -24.62 -7.55
N PHE A 64 16.72 -24.04 -6.89
CA PHE A 64 17.80 -23.32 -7.53
C PHE A 64 19.11 -24.09 -7.37
N GLU A 65 19.86 -24.27 -8.46
CA GLU A 65 21.17 -24.92 -8.41
C GLU A 65 22.28 -23.89 -8.44
N ARG A 66 23.16 -23.91 -7.44
CA ARG A 66 24.31 -23.02 -7.32
C ARG A 66 25.53 -23.82 -6.89
N HIS A 67 26.59 -23.76 -7.70
CA HIS A 67 27.84 -24.51 -7.46
C HIS A 67 27.61 -26.01 -7.16
N GLY A 68 26.69 -26.64 -7.90
CA GLY A 68 26.35 -28.07 -7.73
C GLY A 68 25.51 -28.39 -6.48
N LYS A 69 25.04 -27.38 -5.73
CA LYS A 69 24.11 -27.55 -4.61
C LYS A 69 22.72 -27.07 -4.99
N ARG A 70 21.71 -27.89 -4.68
CA ARG A 70 20.30 -27.51 -4.82
C ARG A 70 19.81 -26.83 -3.55
N ILE A 71 19.24 -25.64 -3.72
CA ILE A 71 18.70 -24.80 -2.65
C ILE A 71 17.20 -24.67 -2.89
N LEU A 72 16.41 -24.91 -1.84
CA LEU A 72 14.97 -24.64 -1.88
C LEU A 72 14.72 -23.14 -1.66
N VAL A 73 14.01 -22.51 -2.58
CA VAL A 73 13.75 -21.06 -2.57
C VAL A 73 12.24 -20.82 -2.66
N TRP A 74 11.74 -19.95 -1.80
CA TRP A 74 10.35 -19.46 -1.78
C TRP A 74 10.32 -17.96 -1.54
N LYS A 75 9.18 -17.31 -1.77
CA LYS A 75 9.04 -15.85 -1.74
C LYS A 75 9.51 -15.24 -0.41
N ASP A 76 9.03 -15.77 0.72
CA ASP A 76 9.35 -15.21 2.04
C ASP A 76 10.85 -15.31 2.38
N LYS A 77 11.55 -16.34 1.88
CA LYS A 77 13.01 -16.46 2.02
C LYS A 77 13.74 -15.33 1.32
N ILE A 78 13.31 -14.98 0.11
CA ILE A 78 13.89 -13.87 -0.66
C ILE A 78 13.59 -12.54 0.02
N ASN A 79 12.34 -12.34 0.45
CA ASN A 79 11.93 -11.12 1.14
C ASN A 79 12.69 -10.94 2.48
N CYS A 80 12.88 -12.01 3.25
CA CYS A 80 13.74 -12.00 4.43
C CYS A 80 15.15 -11.49 4.11
N PHE A 81 15.77 -12.00 3.04
CA PHE A 81 17.09 -11.56 2.62
C PHE A 81 17.10 -10.08 2.19
N GLN A 82 16.05 -9.60 1.51
CA GLN A 82 15.93 -8.20 1.10
C GLN A 82 15.98 -7.24 2.28
N HIS A 83 15.19 -7.50 3.32
CA HIS A 83 15.14 -6.65 4.51
C HIS A 83 16.47 -6.68 5.27
N CYS A 84 17.07 -7.86 5.46
CA CYS A 84 18.37 -7.97 6.10
C CYS A 84 19.46 -7.25 5.29
N TYR A 85 19.60 -7.55 4.00
CA TYR A 85 20.72 -7.06 3.21
C TYR A 85 20.57 -5.59 2.82
N GLY A 86 19.37 -5.14 2.47
CA GLY A 86 19.11 -3.73 2.22
C GLY A 86 19.41 -2.85 3.44
N SER A 87 19.00 -3.29 4.63
CA SER A 87 19.26 -2.53 5.86
C SER A 87 20.72 -2.62 6.31
N ALA A 88 21.41 -3.73 6.03
CA ALA A 88 22.86 -3.85 6.22
C ALA A 88 23.63 -2.85 5.35
N LEU A 89 23.31 -2.75 4.05
CA LEU A 89 23.90 -1.77 3.14
C LEU A 89 23.69 -0.34 3.66
N ALA A 90 22.45 0.00 4.04
CA ALA A 90 22.14 1.33 4.56
C ALA A 90 22.88 1.66 5.84
N ALA A 91 22.99 0.71 6.78
CA ALA A 91 23.69 0.95 8.04
C ALA A 91 25.21 1.02 7.87
N TYR A 92 25.78 0.18 6.99
CA TYR A 92 27.20 0.22 6.65
C TYR A 92 27.59 1.60 6.07
N GLU A 93 26.79 2.12 5.15
CA GLU A 93 27.09 3.36 4.42
C GLU A 93 26.73 4.62 5.21
N LEU A 94 25.50 4.68 5.74
CA LEU A 94 24.92 5.88 6.34
C LEU A 94 24.96 5.87 7.87
N GLY A 95 25.17 4.72 8.49
CA GLY A 95 25.02 4.52 9.93
C GLY A 95 23.59 4.15 10.37
N GLU A 96 23.44 3.86 11.66
CA GLU A 96 22.22 3.27 12.22
C GLU A 96 20.98 4.15 12.08
N GLY A 97 21.09 5.44 12.41
CA GLY A 97 19.97 6.38 12.41
C GLY A 97 19.34 6.52 11.03
N PRO A 98 20.09 6.96 9.99
CA PRO A 98 19.56 7.09 8.64
C PRO A 98 19.01 5.78 8.06
N ALA A 99 19.68 4.66 8.33
CA ALA A 99 19.18 3.34 7.93
C ALA A 99 17.83 3.00 8.57
N THR A 100 17.65 3.32 9.85
CA THR A 100 16.38 3.14 10.56
C THR A 100 15.28 3.97 9.93
N TRP A 101 15.52 5.24 9.63
CA TRP A 101 14.54 6.11 8.97
C TRP A 101 14.15 5.62 7.58
N LEU A 102 15.13 5.20 6.78
CA LEU A 102 14.89 4.72 5.41
C LEU A 102 13.98 3.49 5.40
N PHE A 103 14.25 2.52 6.27
CA PHE A 103 13.46 1.28 6.31
C PHE A 103 12.12 1.48 7.01
N ASN A 104 12.02 2.35 8.02
CA ASN A 104 10.72 2.75 8.55
C ASN A 104 9.84 3.41 7.49
N ALA A 105 10.42 4.28 6.65
CA ALA A 105 9.70 4.90 5.54
C ALA A 105 9.13 3.86 4.56
N ASN A 106 9.84 2.77 4.31
CA ASN A 106 9.31 1.64 3.54
C ASN A 106 8.05 1.05 4.20
N GLU A 107 8.10 0.79 5.51
CA GLU A 107 6.96 0.23 6.24
C GLU A 107 5.73 1.15 6.27
N TYR A 108 5.93 2.48 6.38
CA TYR A 108 4.82 3.43 6.25
C TYR A 108 4.23 3.47 4.84
N MET A 109 5.07 3.32 3.82
CA MET A 109 4.61 3.30 2.43
C MET A 109 3.76 2.04 2.15
N ASP A 110 4.18 0.88 2.66
CA ASP A 110 3.39 -0.35 2.55
C ASP A 110 2.09 -0.26 3.36
N TYR A 111 2.15 0.32 4.56
CA TYR A 111 0.96 0.64 5.35
C TYR A 111 -0.05 1.51 4.58
N ILE A 112 0.41 2.57 3.91
CA ILE A 112 -0.48 3.48 3.14
C ILE A 112 -1.11 2.75 1.94
N ARG A 113 -0.40 1.77 1.37
CA ARG A 113 -0.86 0.99 0.20
C ARG A 113 -1.85 -0.12 0.57
N ASP A 114 -1.96 -0.47 1.85
CA ASP A 114 -2.98 -1.40 2.38
C ASP A 114 -4.39 -0.76 2.38
N SER A 115 -4.87 -0.35 1.20
CA SER A 115 -6.12 0.41 1.03
C SER A 115 -7.40 -0.34 1.40
N ASN A 116 -7.32 -1.64 1.65
CA ASN A 116 -8.46 -2.54 1.91
C ASN A 116 -8.56 -2.98 3.38
N GLY A 117 -7.84 -2.31 4.28
CA GLY A 117 -7.77 -2.68 5.70
C GLY A 117 -6.53 -3.51 6.01
N ILE A 118 -6.05 -3.40 7.24
CA ILE A 118 -4.86 -4.11 7.70
C ILE A 118 -5.28 -5.49 8.20
N LYS A 119 -4.86 -6.52 7.48
CA LYS A 119 -5.06 -7.91 7.91
C LYS A 119 -4.05 -8.29 8.97
N GLU A 120 -4.39 -9.26 9.81
CA GLU A 120 -3.46 -9.80 10.83
C GLU A 120 -2.15 -10.29 10.22
N ASN A 121 -2.22 -10.93 9.05
CA ASN A 121 -1.03 -11.36 8.32
C ASN A 121 -0.12 -10.19 7.92
N ASN A 122 -0.68 -9.01 7.57
CA ASN A 122 0.12 -7.83 7.23
C ASN A 122 0.92 -7.33 8.45
N ILE A 123 0.34 -7.46 9.65
CA ILE A 123 1.01 -7.07 10.90
C ILE A 123 2.15 -8.04 11.21
N LEU A 124 1.90 -9.33 11.06
CA LEU A 124 2.94 -10.35 11.27
C LEU A 124 4.09 -10.19 10.27
N ASP A 125 3.78 -9.94 9.01
CA ASP A 125 4.78 -9.70 7.97
C ASP A 125 5.61 -8.46 8.29
N ARG A 126 4.96 -7.35 8.66
CA ARG A 126 5.66 -6.12 9.06
C ARG A 126 6.55 -6.29 10.29
N LYS A 127 6.08 -7.00 11.31
CA LYS A 127 6.90 -7.33 12.49
C LYS A 127 8.14 -8.12 12.10
N LYS A 128 7.97 -9.10 11.22
CA LYS A 128 9.05 -9.94 10.69
C LYS A 128 10.05 -9.08 9.90
N ASP A 129 9.57 -8.21 9.02
CA ASP A 129 10.40 -7.29 8.22
C ASP A 129 11.17 -6.28 9.10
N LEU A 130 10.51 -5.70 10.10
CA LEU A 130 11.17 -4.81 11.07
C LEU A 130 12.25 -5.51 11.89
N ALA A 131 12.01 -6.75 12.32
CA ALA A 131 13.01 -7.55 13.02
C ALA A 131 14.21 -7.87 12.12
N HIS A 132 13.97 -8.23 10.85
CA HIS A 132 15.03 -8.43 9.85
C HIS A 132 15.83 -7.15 9.59
N ASN A 133 15.17 -5.99 9.55
CA ASN A 133 15.84 -4.71 9.41
C ASN A 133 16.81 -4.46 10.60
N ILE A 134 16.45 -4.85 11.83
CA ILE A 134 17.36 -4.75 13.00
C ILE A 134 18.59 -5.65 12.80
N VAL A 135 18.39 -6.92 12.42
CA VAL A 135 19.49 -7.87 12.19
C VAL A 135 20.43 -7.37 11.10
N GLY A 136 19.87 -6.94 9.97
CA GLY A 136 20.64 -6.40 8.86
C GLY A 136 21.48 -5.20 9.26
N ARG A 137 20.90 -4.22 9.96
CA ARG A 137 21.66 -3.06 10.46
C ARG A 137 22.83 -3.48 11.36
N LYS A 138 22.63 -4.43 12.28
CA LYS A 138 23.72 -4.96 13.14
C LYS A 138 24.86 -5.54 12.30
N ILE A 139 24.53 -6.33 11.27
CA ILE A 139 25.52 -6.93 10.36
C ILE A 139 26.27 -5.85 9.57
N GLY A 140 25.57 -4.85 9.04
CA GLY A 140 26.18 -3.73 8.32
C GLY A 140 27.13 -2.90 9.20
N LEU A 141 26.72 -2.61 10.44
CA LEU A 141 27.58 -1.92 11.42
C LEU A 141 28.79 -2.79 11.82
N SER A 142 28.60 -4.10 11.95
CA SER A 142 29.69 -5.06 12.19
C SER A 142 30.71 -5.04 11.06
N ALA A 143 30.27 -5.09 9.80
CA ALA A 143 31.17 -5.00 8.64
C ALA A 143 32.03 -3.73 8.68
N LYS A 144 31.40 -2.59 9.03
CA LYS A 144 32.06 -1.31 9.20
C LYS A 144 33.07 -1.31 10.35
N ALA A 145 32.70 -1.91 11.49
CA ALA A 145 33.56 -2.01 12.67
C ALA A 145 34.80 -2.88 12.42
N HIS A 146 34.69 -3.90 11.56
CA HIS A 146 35.82 -4.71 11.11
C HIS A 146 36.72 -3.99 10.08
N GLY A 147 36.39 -2.76 9.67
CA GLY A 147 37.14 -2.01 8.67
C GLY A 147 37.05 -2.59 7.26
N LEU A 148 36.04 -3.44 6.99
CA LEU A 148 35.83 -4.02 5.68
C LEU A 148 35.34 -2.95 4.70
N SER A 149 35.70 -3.07 3.43
CA SER A 149 35.26 -2.14 2.39
C SER A 149 35.04 -2.83 1.05
N GLY A 150 34.25 -2.19 0.18
CA GLY A 150 33.93 -2.68 -1.16
C GLY A 150 33.37 -4.10 -1.14
N GLU A 151 33.93 -4.96 -1.99
CA GLU A 151 33.53 -6.35 -2.16
C GLU A 151 33.71 -7.19 -0.88
N ALA A 152 34.72 -6.89 -0.05
CA ALA A 152 34.93 -7.62 1.20
C ALA A 152 33.81 -7.36 2.21
N ALA A 153 33.34 -6.11 2.33
CA ALA A 153 32.19 -5.79 3.16
C ALA A 153 30.92 -6.43 2.63
N ASP A 154 30.74 -6.41 1.30
CA ASP A 154 29.58 -7.03 0.64
C ASP A 154 29.49 -8.54 0.90
N ALA A 155 30.59 -9.25 0.65
CA ALA A 155 30.70 -10.68 0.87
C ALA A 155 30.48 -11.04 2.35
N TYR A 156 31.05 -10.27 3.28
CA TYR A 156 30.83 -10.44 4.71
C TYR A 156 29.35 -10.29 5.07
N MET A 157 28.71 -9.20 4.67
CA MET A 157 27.30 -8.95 5.00
C MET A 157 26.39 -10.07 4.46
N ARG A 158 26.60 -10.48 3.20
CA ARG A 158 25.83 -11.55 2.58
C ARG A 158 26.03 -12.89 3.30
N THR A 159 27.26 -13.24 3.65
CA THR A 159 27.56 -14.47 4.39
C THR A 159 26.92 -14.48 5.77
N GLU A 160 27.07 -13.41 6.56
CA GLU A 160 26.49 -13.33 7.90
C GLU A 160 24.95 -13.40 7.88
N ILE A 161 24.32 -12.79 6.87
CA ILE A 161 22.88 -12.88 6.68
C ILE A 161 22.46 -14.32 6.37
N LEU A 162 23.16 -15.01 5.47
CA LEU A 162 22.86 -16.40 5.12
C LEU A 162 23.06 -17.34 6.31
N LEU A 163 24.15 -17.17 7.08
CA LEU A 163 24.36 -17.92 8.32
C LEU A 163 23.24 -17.65 9.34
N SER A 164 22.79 -16.41 9.45
CA SER A 164 21.67 -16.05 10.34
C SER A 164 20.36 -16.70 9.90
N MET A 165 20.12 -16.78 8.59
CA MET A 165 18.96 -17.48 8.00
C MET A 165 19.01 -18.99 8.24
N ASP A 166 20.19 -19.61 8.15
CA ASP A 166 20.37 -21.06 8.31
C ASP A 166 20.31 -21.50 9.78
N HIS A 167 20.85 -20.70 10.70
CA HIS A 167 20.85 -21.00 12.14
C HIS A 167 19.58 -20.53 12.87
N GLY A 168 18.74 -19.75 12.19
CA GLY A 168 17.37 -19.45 12.56
C GLY A 168 17.15 -18.67 13.85
N ARG A 169 18.17 -18.28 14.63
CA ARG A 169 17.94 -17.68 15.96
C ARG A 169 17.38 -16.26 15.92
N GLU A 170 17.81 -15.45 14.96
CA GLU A 170 17.41 -14.04 14.85
C GLU A 170 16.58 -13.73 13.61
N VAL A 171 16.47 -14.70 12.70
CA VAL A 171 15.86 -14.53 11.39
C VAL A 171 14.69 -15.51 11.19
N TYR A 172 13.55 -14.96 10.82
CA TYR A 172 12.31 -15.69 10.55
C TYR A 172 12.06 -15.84 9.05
N LEU A 173 12.01 -17.07 8.54
CA LEU A 173 11.90 -17.33 7.08
C LEU A 173 10.46 -17.22 6.53
N SER A 174 9.48 -16.99 7.39
CA SER A 174 8.10 -16.65 7.03
C SER A 174 7.43 -15.88 8.16
N TYR A 175 6.43 -15.06 7.83
CA TYR A 175 5.58 -14.40 8.83
C TYR A 175 4.67 -15.40 9.57
N LEU A 176 4.51 -16.61 9.02
CA LEU A 176 3.79 -17.72 9.65
C LEU A 176 4.63 -18.46 10.71
N ASP A 177 5.92 -18.13 10.85
CA ASP A 177 6.76 -18.66 11.91
C ASP A 177 6.14 -18.31 13.28
N PRO A 178 5.86 -19.30 14.15
CA PRO A 178 5.21 -19.05 15.44
C PRO A 178 5.93 -18.01 16.31
N ARG A 179 7.26 -17.87 16.14
CA ARG A 179 8.09 -16.93 16.90
C ARG A 179 7.80 -15.48 16.52
N VAL A 180 7.33 -15.21 15.30
CA VAL A 180 6.94 -13.86 14.85
C VAL A 180 5.81 -13.30 15.69
N ARG A 181 4.91 -14.16 16.21
CA ARG A 181 3.82 -13.74 17.10
C ARG A 181 4.32 -13.18 18.44
N ASN A 182 5.49 -13.65 18.88
CA ASN A 182 6.13 -13.25 20.12
C ASN A 182 7.03 -12.01 19.94
N LEU A 183 7.20 -11.51 18.72
CA LEU A 183 7.86 -10.23 18.48
C LEU A 183 7.06 -9.09 19.11
N GLY A 184 7.79 -8.08 19.58
CA GLY A 184 7.22 -6.86 20.12
C GLY A 184 6.33 -6.12 19.13
N SER A 185 5.74 -5.00 19.56
CA SER A 185 4.99 -4.11 18.68
C SER A 185 5.91 -3.49 17.61
N GLU A 186 5.34 -3.01 16.50
CA GLU A 186 6.09 -2.30 15.45
C GLU A 186 6.86 -1.09 16.03
N ALA A 187 6.26 -0.40 17.01
CA ALA A 187 6.93 0.67 17.76
C ALA A 187 8.17 0.18 18.52
N SER A 188 8.08 -0.95 19.22
CA SER A 188 9.22 -1.53 19.94
C SER A 188 10.32 -2.04 19.00
N LEU A 189 9.96 -2.36 17.75
CA LEU A 189 10.90 -2.76 16.69
C LEU A 189 11.46 -1.56 15.91
N GLY A 190 11.21 -0.33 16.38
CA GLY A 190 11.82 0.88 15.86
C GLY A 190 10.96 1.68 14.89
N CYS A 191 9.69 1.31 14.65
CA CYS A 191 8.76 2.04 13.78
C CYS A 191 7.54 2.59 14.56
N PRO A 192 7.72 3.66 15.36
CA PRO A 192 6.66 4.21 16.20
C PRO A 192 5.60 4.95 15.38
N GLY A 193 4.32 4.84 15.75
CA GLY A 193 3.27 5.64 15.12
C GLY A 193 2.67 5.05 13.83
N LEU A 194 2.96 3.79 13.52
CA LEU A 194 2.06 3.00 12.70
C LEU A 194 0.75 2.78 13.50
N PRO A 195 -0.41 3.22 12.99
CA PRO A 195 -1.68 3.06 13.69
C PRO A 195 -2.03 1.58 13.84
N GLU A 196 -2.47 1.19 15.04
CA GLU A 196 -2.98 -0.15 15.30
C GLU A 196 -4.14 -0.49 14.36
N ARG A 197 -4.31 -1.78 14.05
CA ARG A 197 -5.39 -2.35 13.21
C ARG A 197 -6.74 -1.64 13.39
N ASN A 198 -7.12 -1.39 14.64
CA ASN A 198 -8.41 -0.80 15.01
C ASN A 198 -8.57 0.67 14.59
N LEU A 199 -7.48 1.44 14.56
CA LEU A 199 -7.52 2.86 14.20
C LEU A 199 -7.65 3.07 12.68
N PHE A 200 -7.08 2.17 11.87
CA PHE A 200 -7.22 2.21 10.42
C PHE A 200 -8.63 1.83 9.98
N ASP A 201 -9.19 0.77 10.56
CA ASP A 201 -10.59 0.40 10.35
C ASP A 201 -11.52 1.55 10.77
N LEU A 202 -11.24 2.26 11.87
CA LEU A 202 -11.98 3.47 12.27
C LEU A 202 -11.82 4.62 11.26
N ALA A 203 -10.62 4.85 10.74
CA ALA A 203 -10.34 5.94 9.79
C ALA A 203 -10.98 5.68 8.41
N ILE A 204 -10.93 4.43 7.94
CA ILE A 204 -11.56 3.99 6.68
C ILE A 204 -13.07 3.88 6.82
N THR A 205 -13.60 3.26 7.88
CA THR A 205 -15.05 3.25 8.15
C THR A 205 -15.56 4.66 8.34
N GLY A 206 -14.84 5.53 9.06
CA GLY A 206 -15.11 6.96 9.18
C GLY A 206 -15.17 7.66 7.82
N ARG A 207 -14.19 7.43 6.92
CA ARG A 207 -14.20 7.96 5.53
C ARG A 207 -15.36 7.41 4.72
N HIS A 208 -15.65 6.12 4.76
CA HIS A 208 -16.78 5.53 4.03
C HIS A 208 -18.12 6.00 4.59
N HIS A 209 -18.23 6.21 5.90
CA HIS A 209 -19.43 6.74 6.53
C HIS A 209 -19.63 8.21 6.13
N TYR A 210 -18.57 9.02 6.10
CA TYR A 210 -18.61 10.41 5.63
C TYR A 210 -18.93 10.50 4.13
N SER A 211 -18.35 9.62 3.31
CA SER A 211 -18.58 9.54 1.87
C SER A 211 -20.01 9.09 1.56
N ARG A 212 -20.55 8.11 2.31
CA ARG A 212 -21.95 7.69 2.22
C ARG A 212 -22.90 8.78 2.69
N LEU A 213 -22.55 9.54 3.73
CA LEU A 213 -23.35 10.69 4.19
C LEU A 213 -23.34 11.82 3.17
N GLN A 214 -22.21 12.13 2.54
CA GLN A 214 -22.14 13.09 1.43
C GLN A 214 -22.88 12.61 0.18
N ALA A 215 -22.81 11.32 -0.15
CA ALA A 215 -23.56 10.74 -1.26
C ALA A 215 -25.07 10.75 -0.99
N LYS A 216 -25.50 10.43 0.24
CA LYS A 216 -26.90 10.54 0.69
C LYS A 216 -27.38 11.99 0.72
N SER A 217 -26.55 12.96 1.15
CA SER A 217 -26.93 14.37 1.14
C SER A 217 -27.05 14.91 -0.28
N ARG A 218 -26.14 14.54 -1.20
CA ARG A 218 -26.22 14.87 -2.63
C ARG A 218 -27.40 14.22 -3.34
N ALA A 219 -27.75 12.99 -2.99
CA ALA A 219 -28.95 12.30 -3.49
C ALA A 219 -30.23 12.94 -2.93
N GLY A 220 -30.24 13.31 -1.64
CA GLY A 220 -31.32 14.05 -1.00
C GLY A 220 -31.55 15.43 -1.63
N PHE A 221 -30.48 16.17 -1.90
CA PHE A 221 -30.54 17.46 -2.61
C PHE A 221 -31.08 17.32 -4.03
N ARG A 222 -30.62 16.30 -4.78
CA ARG A 222 -31.16 16.00 -6.12
C ARG A 222 -32.65 15.64 -6.08
N ASN A 223 -33.09 14.85 -5.11
CA ASN A 223 -34.50 14.49 -4.93
C ASN A 223 -35.38 15.67 -4.49
N LEU A 224 -34.85 16.63 -3.73
CA LEU A 224 -35.56 17.87 -3.42
C LEU A 224 -35.73 18.73 -4.68
N HIS A 225 -34.68 18.83 -5.51
CA HIS A 225 -34.68 19.62 -6.72
C HIS A 225 -35.65 19.07 -7.79
N THR A 226 -35.73 17.74 -7.94
CA THR A 226 -36.70 17.09 -8.83
C THR A 226 -38.13 17.23 -8.31
N LYS A 227 -38.37 17.06 -7.01
CA LYS A 227 -39.70 17.29 -6.41
C LYS A 227 -40.17 18.74 -6.54
N HIS A 228 -39.28 19.72 -6.34
CA HIS A 228 -39.61 21.13 -6.58
C HIS A 228 -39.89 21.39 -8.06
N ALA A 229 -39.08 20.85 -8.98
CA ALA A 229 -39.31 21.00 -10.42
C ALA A 229 -40.65 20.39 -10.87
N GLU A 230 -41.01 19.21 -10.36
CA GLU A 230 -42.32 18.58 -10.60
C GLU A 230 -43.48 19.38 -10.01
N HIS A 231 -43.31 19.92 -8.79
CA HIS A 231 -44.30 20.77 -8.15
C HIS A 231 -44.57 22.04 -8.99
N TYR A 232 -43.52 22.73 -9.44
CA TYR A 232 -43.67 23.91 -10.32
C TYR A 232 -44.25 23.56 -11.69
N ARG A 233 -43.93 22.39 -12.25
CA ARG A 233 -44.50 21.92 -13.52
C ARG A 233 -46.00 21.65 -13.38
N ASN A 234 -46.42 20.99 -12.31
CA ASN A 234 -47.82 20.71 -12.00
C ASN A 234 -48.61 22.00 -11.68
N LEU A 235 -48.00 22.96 -10.97
CA LEU A 235 -48.59 24.27 -10.73
C LEU A 235 -48.81 25.03 -12.05
N ARG A 236 -47.81 25.03 -12.94
CA ARG A 236 -47.91 25.66 -14.27
C ARG A 236 -48.99 25.03 -15.16
N LEU A 237 -49.13 23.70 -15.11
CA LEU A 237 -50.19 22.99 -15.83
C LEU A 237 -51.58 23.29 -15.27
N ARG A 238 -51.73 23.37 -13.94
CA ARG A 238 -52.98 23.81 -13.29
C ARG A 238 -53.34 25.24 -13.65
N VAL A 239 -52.38 26.17 -13.60
CA VAL A 239 -52.63 27.58 -14.01
C VAL A 239 -53.05 27.66 -15.48
N LYS A 240 -52.41 26.91 -16.39
CA LYS A 240 -52.83 26.85 -17.80
C LYS A 240 -54.23 26.27 -17.98
N SER A 241 -54.60 25.25 -17.20
CA SER A 241 -55.95 24.64 -17.22
C SER A 241 -57.02 25.62 -16.71
N VAL A 242 -56.75 26.34 -15.61
CA VAL A 242 -57.67 27.33 -15.05
C VAL A 242 -57.82 28.53 -15.98
N VAL A 243 -56.72 29.07 -16.52
CA VAL A 243 -56.77 30.18 -17.48
C VAL A 243 -57.46 29.76 -18.77
N GLY A 244 -57.17 28.55 -19.29
CA GLY A 244 -57.84 28.02 -20.49
C GLY A 244 -59.35 27.83 -20.32
N THR A 245 -59.78 27.32 -19.16
CA THR A 245 -61.21 27.14 -18.86
C THR A 245 -61.94 28.46 -18.58
N SER A 246 -61.29 29.44 -17.96
CA SER A 246 -61.83 30.80 -17.78
C SER A 246 -61.97 31.55 -19.10
N ILE A 247 -60.99 31.42 -20.02
CA ILE A 247 -61.06 32.02 -21.36
C ILE A 247 -62.16 31.34 -22.19
N GLN A 248 -62.27 30.00 -22.17
CA GLN A 248 -63.36 29.29 -22.85
C GLN A 248 -64.74 29.70 -22.33
N LYS A 249 -64.93 29.83 -21.01
CA LYS A 249 -66.20 30.30 -20.42
C LYS A 249 -66.51 31.75 -20.80
N GLY A 250 -65.50 32.62 -20.85
CA GLY A 250 -65.65 34.01 -21.28
C GLY A 250 -66.04 34.14 -22.76
N ILE A 251 -65.43 33.33 -23.63
CA ILE A 251 -65.77 33.26 -25.06
C ILE A 251 -67.18 32.71 -25.26
N HIS A 252 -67.56 31.63 -24.56
CA HIS A 252 -68.90 31.04 -24.69
C HIS A 252 -70.01 32.01 -24.23
N LYS A 253 -69.78 32.75 -23.14
CA LYS A 253 -70.72 33.77 -22.64
C LYS A 253 -70.85 34.95 -23.60
N SER A 254 -69.76 35.34 -24.25
CA SER A 254 -69.76 36.43 -25.25
C SER A 254 -70.46 36.02 -26.55
N ILE A 255 -70.28 34.78 -27.01
CA ILE A 255 -70.97 34.22 -28.18
C ILE A 255 -72.49 34.08 -27.92
N HIS A 256 -72.89 33.65 -26.72
CA HIS A 256 -74.31 33.55 -26.37
C HIS A 256 -75.00 34.92 -26.29
N LYS A 257 -74.27 35.95 -25.84
CA LYS A 257 -74.77 37.34 -25.79
C LYS A 257 -74.91 37.94 -27.18
N LEU A 258 -73.97 37.65 -28.09
CA LEU A 258 -74.06 38.08 -29.50
C LEU A 258 -75.22 37.41 -30.26
N LYS A 259 -75.52 36.13 -29.98
CA LYS A 259 -76.69 35.44 -30.57
C LYS A 259 -78.03 35.99 -30.10
N GLN A 260 -78.14 36.49 -28.86
CA GLN A 260 -79.36 37.13 -28.35
C GLN A 260 -79.60 38.53 -28.95
N VAL A 261 -78.54 39.23 -29.37
CA VAL A 261 -78.65 40.55 -30.00
C VAL A 261 -79.03 40.45 -31.49
N GLN A 262 -78.80 39.29 -32.14
CA GLN A 262 -79.19 39.04 -33.53
C GLN A 262 -80.62 38.48 -33.70
N SER A 263 -81.37 38.27 -32.61
CA SER A 263 -82.76 37.80 -32.65
C SER A 263 -83.79 38.85 -32.21
N ILE A 264 -83.46 40.13 -32.36
CA ILE A 264 -84.34 41.29 -32.25
C ILE A 264 -84.24 42.02 -33.59
#